data_AF-A0A7R9JLM4-F1
#
_entry.id   AF-A0A7R9JLM4-F1
#
_cell.length_a   1.000
_cell.length_b   1.000
_cell.length_c   1.000
_cell.angle_alpha   90.00
_cell.angle_beta   90.00
_cell.angle_gamma   90.00
#
_symmetry.space_group_name_H-M   'P 1'
#
loop_
_entity.id
_entity.type
_entity.pdbx_description
1 polymer ?
#
loop_
_entity_poly.entity_id
_entity_poly.type
_entity_poly.pdbx_seq_one_letter_code
_entity_poly.pdbx_strand_id
1 'polypeptide(L)'
;REFDYKIQRDPATNPLEHVFDVEPYCATVPPGQHFVFKVKFAPKFTSAVCVDYFTVLGPDGVKLILTVRGCSEGPSVKTSTDKMVFLCLGGKTSASDILVLNNESD
;
A
#
# COMPACT_ATOMS: atom_id res chain seq x y z
N ARG A 1 -36.28 9.27 8.62
CA ARG A 1 -35.61 8.16 9.35
C ARG A 1 -34.18 8.15 8.88
N GLU A 2 -33.22 8.38 9.77
CA GLU A 2 -31.81 8.28 9.43
C GLU A 2 -31.39 6.82 9.49
N PHE A 3 -30.36 6.45 8.73
CA PHE A 3 -29.88 5.08 8.63
C PHE A 3 -28.39 5.03 8.96
N ASP A 4 -28.02 4.09 9.83
CA ASP A 4 -26.65 3.88 10.21
C ASP A 4 -25.97 2.94 9.22
N TYR A 5 -24.79 3.37 8.76
CA TYR A 5 -23.91 2.60 7.90
C TYR A 5 -22.59 2.35 8.63
N LYS A 6 -22.06 1.15 8.47
CA LYS A 6 -20.77 0.74 9.03
C LYS A 6 -19.92 0.12 7.93
N ILE A 7 -18.69 0.57 7.80
CA ILE A 7 -17.68 -0.04 6.96
C ILE A 7 -16.90 -1.03 7.81
N GLN A 8 -16.70 -2.24 7.30
CA GLN A 8 -15.85 -3.25 7.91
C GLN A 8 -14.86 -3.75 6.87
N ARG A 9 -13.60 -3.90 7.25
CA ARG A 9 -12.66 -4.66 6.44
C ARG A 9 -13.05 -6.12 6.47
N ASP A 10 -12.91 -6.81 5.35
CA ASP A 10 -13.13 -8.25 5.28
C ASP A 10 -12.09 -8.96 6.17
N PRO A 11 -12.52 -9.71 7.20
CA PRO A 11 -11.61 -10.41 8.10
C PRO A 11 -10.96 -11.65 7.48
N ALA A 12 -11.54 -12.21 6.41
CA ALA A 12 -11.01 -13.39 5.73
C ALA A 12 -9.86 -13.05 4.79
N THR A 13 -9.90 -11.86 4.18
CA THR A 13 -8.77 -11.33 3.44
C THR A 13 -7.89 -10.58 4.43
N ASN A 14 -6.88 -11.24 5.00
CA ASN A 14 -5.84 -10.53 5.73
C ASN A 14 -4.98 -9.78 4.69
N PRO A 15 -5.11 -8.44 4.52
CA PRO A 15 -4.20 -7.76 3.62
C PRO A 15 -2.82 -7.90 4.25
N LEU A 16 -1.90 -8.57 3.54
CA LEU A 16 -0.53 -8.85 4.02
C LEU A 16 0.13 -7.63 4.68
N GLU A 17 -0.27 -6.41 4.28
CA GLU A 17 0.38 -5.18 4.68
C GLU A 17 -0.53 -4.09 5.31
N HIS A 18 -1.85 -4.28 5.39
CA HIS A 18 -2.82 -3.26 5.89
C HIS A 18 -2.60 -1.83 5.32
N VAL A 19 -2.25 -1.73 4.04
CA VAL A 19 -1.85 -0.45 3.40
C VAL A 19 -3.02 0.47 3.06
N PHE A 20 -4.25 -0.04 3.09
CA PHE A 20 -5.45 0.78 2.96
C PHE A 20 -6.05 1.06 4.32
N ASP A 21 -6.63 2.24 4.50
CA ASP A 21 -7.45 2.60 5.66
C ASP A 21 -8.65 3.43 5.19
N VAL A 22 -9.76 3.40 5.94
CA VAL A 22 -10.97 4.17 5.61
C VAL A 22 -11.40 5.04 6.76
N GLU A 23 -11.88 6.26 6.48
CA GLU A 23 -12.42 7.14 7.51
C GLU A 23 -13.59 8.01 7.00
N PRO A 24 -14.68 8.14 7.76
CA PRO A 24 -15.00 7.40 8.98
C PRO A 24 -15.43 5.95 8.68
N TYR A 25 -15.26 5.05 9.65
CA TYR A 25 -15.74 3.65 9.57
C TYR A 25 -17.25 3.52 9.81
N CYS A 26 -17.93 4.58 10.22
CA CYS A 26 -19.39 4.60 10.37
C CYS A 26 -19.93 5.99 10.10
N ALA A 27 -21.19 6.05 9.66
CA ALA A 27 -21.91 7.30 9.43
C ALA A 27 -23.42 7.07 9.53
N THR A 28 -24.14 8.08 9.99
CA THR A 28 -25.60 8.13 9.97
C THR A 28 -26.04 9.02 8.82
N VAL A 29 -26.87 8.49 7.93
CA VAL A 29 -27.23 9.14 6.65
C VAL A 29 -28.75 9.36 6.59
N PRO A 30 -29.20 10.62 6.48
CA PRO A 30 -30.62 10.92 6.25
C PRO A 30 -31.10 10.48 4.86
N PRO A 31 -32.43 10.32 4.66
CA PRO A 31 -32.98 9.99 3.35
C PRO A 31 -32.65 11.07 2.31
N GLY A 32 -32.21 10.65 1.13
CA GLY A 32 -31.84 11.55 0.03
C GLY A 32 -30.48 12.23 0.21
N GLN A 33 -29.77 11.96 1.30
CA GLN A 33 -28.40 12.44 1.54
C GLN A 33 -27.37 11.35 1.24
N HIS A 34 -26.11 11.74 1.26
CA HIS A 34 -24.97 10.84 1.12
C HIS A 34 -23.93 11.14 2.19
N PHE A 35 -23.06 10.17 2.47
CA PHE A 35 -21.84 10.40 3.22
C PHE A 35 -20.63 10.08 2.33
N VAL A 36 -19.54 10.78 2.59
CA VAL A 36 -18.26 10.54 1.91
C VAL A 36 -17.30 9.96 2.94
N PHE A 37 -16.73 8.81 2.64
CA PHE A 37 -15.59 8.26 3.36
C PHE A 37 -14.33 8.39 2.50
N LYS A 38 -13.21 8.59 3.16
CA LYS A 38 -11.89 8.67 2.53
C LYS A 38 -11.27 7.29 2.56
N VAL A 39 -10.55 6.96 1.49
CA VAL A 39 -9.66 5.80 1.44
C VAL A 39 -8.23 6.34 1.45
N LYS A 40 -7.46 6.00 2.46
CA LYS A 40 -6.02 6.29 2.54
C LYS A 40 -5.26 5.09 2.01
N PHE A 41 -4.20 5.34 1.24
CA PHE A 41 -3.31 4.31 0.71
C PHE A 41 -1.87 4.65 1.08
N ALA A 42 -1.22 3.75 1.82
CA ALA A 42 0.15 3.88 2.31
C ALA A 42 0.93 2.57 2.03
N PRO A 43 1.37 2.35 0.78
CA PRO A 43 2.12 1.15 0.43
C PRO A 43 3.49 1.11 1.12
N LYS A 44 3.97 -0.09 1.46
CA LYS A 44 5.27 -0.29 2.13
C LYS A 44 6.42 -0.63 1.18
N PHE A 45 6.10 -1.14 -0.01
CA PHE A 45 7.07 -1.56 -1.01
C PHE A 45 6.80 -0.80 -2.30
N THR A 46 7.87 -0.50 -3.05
CA THR A 46 7.78 0.10 -4.38
C THR A 46 7.34 -0.93 -5.42
N SER A 47 6.62 -0.49 -6.45
CA SER A 47 6.14 -1.37 -7.54
C SER A 47 5.21 -2.51 -7.06
N ALA A 48 4.72 -2.45 -5.83
CA ALA A 48 3.77 -3.38 -5.27
C ALA A 48 2.35 -3.04 -5.71
N VAL A 49 1.60 -4.09 -6.05
CA VAL A 49 0.15 -4.04 -6.26
C VAL A 49 -0.53 -4.50 -4.98
N CYS A 50 -1.39 -3.64 -4.43
CA CYS A 50 -2.11 -3.91 -3.20
C CYS A 50 -3.61 -3.95 -3.48
N VAL A 51 -4.30 -4.92 -2.88
CA VAL A 51 -5.75 -5.08 -2.97
C VAL A 51 -6.29 -5.29 -1.56
N ASP A 52 -7.43 -4.66 -1.25
CA ASP A 52 -8.14 -4.83 0.00
C ASP A 52 -9.65 -4.81 -0.22
N TYR A 53 -10.37 -5.45 0.69
CA TYR A 53 -11.81 -5.66 0.58
C TYR A 53 -12.50 -5.10 1.81
N PHE A 54 -13.47 -4.23 1.56
CA PHE A 54 -14.32 -3.65 2.58
C PHE A 54 -15.77 -4.03 2.29
N THR A 55 -16.58 -4.08 3.33
CA THR A 55 -18.03 -4.24 3.24
C THR A 55 -18.70 -3.07 3.94
N VAL A 56 -19.58 -2.37 3.23
CA VAL A 56 -20.51 -1.41 3.84
C VAL A 56 -21.76 -2.16 4.25
N LEU A 57 -22.00 -2.19 5.55
CA LEU A 57 -23.21 -2.70 6.17
C LEU A 57 -24.18 -1.54 6.36
N GLY A 58 -25.42 -1.73 5.92
CA GLY A 58 -26.52 -0.80 6.11
C GLY A 58 -27.70 -1.40 6.88
N PRO A 59 -28.81 -0.67 6.99
CA PRO A 59 -30.05 -1.16 7.59
C PRO A 59 -30.61 -2.37 6.84
N ASP A 60 -31.47 -3.14 7.52
CA ASP A 60 -32.25 -4.25 6.93
C ASP A 60 -31.40 -5.31 6.20
N GLY A 61 -30.15 -5.50 6.62
CA GLY A 61 -29.25 -6.50 6.05
C GLY A 61 -28.61 -6.11 4.72
N VAL A 62 -28.71 -4.84 4.32
CA VAL A 62 -28.01 -4.32 3.14
C VAL A 62 -26.49 -4.49 3.32
N LYS A 63 -25.84 -5.07 2.30
CA LYS A 63 -24.40 -5.25 2.23
C LYS A 63 -23.89 -4.83 0.86
N LEU A 64 -22.90 -3.96 0.83
CA LEU A 64 -22.17 -3.58 -0.38
C LEU A 64 -20.71 -3.95 -0.23
N ILE A 65 -20.19 -4.76 -1.14
CA ILE A 65 -18.77 -5.11 -1.19
C ILE A 65 -18.01 -4.04 -1.98
N LEU A 66 -16.92 -3.56 -1.41
CA LEU A 66 -16.00 -2.59 -1.98
C LEU A 66 -14.63 -3.25 -2.15
N THR A 67 -14.15 -3.33 -3.39
CA THR A 67 -12.79 -3.77 -3.70
C THR A 67 -11.93 -2.55 -3.99
N VAL A 68 -10.86 -2.36 -3.22
CA VAL A 68 -9.91 -1.26 -3.41
C VAL A 68 -8.62 -1.84 -3.96
N ARG A 69 -8.09 -1.23 -5.03
CA ARG A 69 -6.82 -1.60 -5.63
C ARG A 69 -5.94 -0.36 -5.79
N GLY A 70 -4.68 -0.50 -5.40
CA GLY A 70 -3.66 0.54 -5.52
C GLY A 70 -2.35 -0.06 -6.03
N CYS A 71 -1.62 0.75 -6.80
CA CYS A 71 -0.28 0.43 -7.25
C CYS A 71 0.66 1.48 -6.67
N SER A 72 1.75 1.01 -6.09
CA SER A 72 2.80 1.90 -5.62
C SER A 72 3.81 2.15 -6.72
N GLU A 73 4.21 3.41 -6.84
CA GLU A 73 5.32 3.82 -7.69
C GLU A 73 6.50 4.18 -6.78
N GLY A 74 7.70 3.90 -7.26
CA GLY A 74 8.90 4.20 -6.52
C GLY A 74 10.10 4.22 -7.45
N PRO A 75 11.23 4.77 -6.97
CA PRO A 75 12.41 4.89 -7.78
C PRO A 75 12.94 3.52 -8.18
N SER A 76 13.36 3.39 -9.43
CA SER A 76 14.09 2.21 -9.91
C SER A 76 15.58 2.55 -9.90
N VAL A 77 16.38 1.83 -9.13
CA VAL A 77 17.84 2.00 -9.09
C VAL A 77 18.50 0.67 -9.41
N LYS A 78 19.40 0.67 -10.39
CA LYS A 78 20.29 -0.45 -10.68
C LYS A 78 21.72 -0.14 -10.27
N THR A 79 22.42 -1.16 -9.80
CA THR A 79 23.85 -1.10 -9.52
C THR A 79 24.65 -1.73 -10.66
N SER A 80 25.91 -1.31 -10.87
CA SER A 80 26.82 -1.97 -11.83
C SER A 80 27.12 -3.43 -11.49
N THR A 81 26.96 -3.82 -10.22
CA THR A 81 27.08 -5.19 -9.73
C THR A 81 26.20 -5.38 -8.49
N ASP A 82 25.77 -6.61 -8.19
CA ASP A 82 25.02 -6.95 -6.97
C ASP A 82 25.93 -7.11 -5.74
N LYS A 83 27.24 -7.30 -5.96
CA LYS A 83 28.23 -7.56 -4.90
C LYS A 83 29.56 -6.90 -5.20
N MET A 84 30.10 -6.23 -4.20
CA MET A 84 31.45 -5.68 -4.24
C MET A 84 32.34 -6.50 -3.29
N VAL A 85 33.39 -7.12 -3.82
CA VAL A 85 34.25 -8.03 -3.06
C VAL A 85 35.60 -7.38 -2.82
N PHE A 86 35.91 -7.07 -1.57
CA PHE A 86 37.22 -6.59 -1.16
C PHE A 86 38.07 -7.77 -0.67
N LEU A 87 39.23 -7.98 -1.33
CA LEU A 87 40.15 -9.08 -1.05
C LEU A 87 41.39 -8.61 -0.26
N CYS A 88 42.20 -9.57 0.21
CA CYS A 88 43.45 -9.27 0.90
C CYS A 88 44.45 -8.55 -0.04
N LEU A 89 45.01 -7.44 0.43
CA LEU A 89 45.80 -6.52 -0.39
C LEU A 89 47.25 -6.96 -0.65
N GLY A 90 47.67 -8.12 -0.13
CA GLY A 90 48.98 -8.71 -0.40
C GLY A 90 50.17 -7.79 -0.11
N GLY A 91 50.08 -6.98 0.96
CA GLY A 91 51.12 -6.02 1.34
C GLY A 91 50.93 -4.60 0.77
N LYS A 92 49.89 -4.34 -0.04
CA LYS A 92 49.48 -2.98 -0.38
C LYS A 92 48.68 -2.34 0.76
N THR A 93 48.72 -1.01 0.83
CA THR A 93 48.05 -0.22 1.89
C THR A 93 46.62 0.19 1.53
N SER A 94 46.24 0.18 0.24
CA SER A 94 44.90 0.53 -0.21
C SER A 94 44.54 -0.10 -1.56
N ALA A 95 43.23 -0.31 -1.77
CA ALA A 95 42.64 -0.56 -3.08
C ALA A 95 41.31 0.19 -3.17
N SER A 96 40.90 0.53 -4.39
CA SER A 96 39.64 1.20 -4.70
C SER A 96 38.95 0.49 -5.86
N ASP A 97 37.63 0.47 -5.81
CA ASP A 97 36.79 -0.02 -6.89
C ASP A 97 35.50 0.85 -6.93
N ILE A 98 34.75 0.81 -8.04
CA ILE A 98 33.65 1.74 -8.31
C ILE A 98 32.34 0.97 -8.44
N LEU A 99 31.42 1.23 -7.51
CA LEU A 99 30.02 0.87 -7.65
C LEU A 99 29.28 2.03 -8.32
N VAL A 100 28.67 1.78 -9.48
CA VAL A 100 27.85 2.78 -10.18
C VAL A 100 26.39 2.54 -9.82
N LEU A 101 25.69 3.60 -9.40
CA LEU A 101 24.24 3.61 -9.22
C LEU A 101 23.61 4.34 -10.40
N ASN A 102 22.77 3.63 -11.15
CA ASN A 102 22.00 4.17 -12.25
C ASN A 102 20.54 4.30 -11.82
N ASN A 103 20.02 5.52 -11.85
CA ASN A 103 18.58 5.75 -11.71
C ASN A 103 17.90 5.42 -13.04
N GLU A 104 17.00 4.46 -13.02
CA GLU A 104 16.17 4.04 -14.16
C GLU A 104 14.70 4.36 -13.93
N SER A 105 14.40 5.36 -13.10
CA SER A 105 13.04 5.90 -13.00
C SER A 105 12.70 6.66 -14.29
N ASP A 106 11.45 6.51 -14.77
CA ASP A 106 10.90 7.23 -15.92
C ASP A 106 10.65 8.73 -15.64
#